data_AF-V7CV36-F1
#
_entry.id   AF-V7CV36-F1
#
_cell.length_a   1.000
_cell.length_b   1.000
_cell.length_c   1.000
_cell.angle_alpha   90.00
_cell.angle_beta   90.00
_cell.angle_gamma   90.00
#
_symmetry.space_group_name_H-M   'P 1'
#
loop_
_entity.id
_entity.type
_entity.pdbx_description
1 polymer ?
#
loop_
_entity_poly.entity_id
_entity_poly.type
_entity_poly.pdbx_seq_one_letter_code
_entity_poly.pdbx_strand_id
1 'polypeptide(L)'
;GLHPRCTANLFIDAVCVGEETVNKEDCFLLKVETAHYILQAQNTSNSETLRHTMWGYFSQRTGLLVKFEDTKLVRLQPSKEKDSIFWETTMESVIEDYRCVDGIKIAHCGKTVTILYRYGMAHNKHWKTEETWRIEEVDFNICGLSMDCFLPPSDQVVH
;
A
#
# COMPACT_ATOMS: atom_id res chain seq x y z
N GLY A 1 -8.73 -4.43 -6.02
CA GLY A 1 -7.35 -4.38 -5.52
C GLY A 1 -6.31 -5.10 -6.37
N LEU A 2 -6.67 -5.90 -7.38
CA LEU A 2 -5.69 -6.72 -8.13
C LEU A 2 -5.79 -6.58 -9.65
N HIS A 3 -6.59 -5.62 -10.11
CA HIS A 3 -6.68 -5.33 -11.54
C HIS A 3 -5.42 -4.56 -11.98
N PRO A 4 -4.62 -5.08 -12.93
CA PRO A 4 -3.33 -4.50 -13.31
C PRO A 4 -3.40 -3.03 -13.72
N ARG A 5 -4.50 -2.61 -14.37
CA ARG A 5 -4.69 -1.19 -14.70
C ARG A 5 -4.87 -0.30 -13.48
N CYS A 6 -5.59 -0.75 -12.46
CA CYS A 6 -5.75 0.04 -11.24
C CYS A 6 -4.41 0.15 -10.50
N THR A 7 -3.66 -0.95 -10.46
CA THR A 7 -2.30 -0.99 -9.93
C THR A 7 -1.36 -0.06 -10.71
N ALA A 8 -1.38 -0.09 -12.04
CA ALA A 8 -0.58 0.81 -12.87
C ALA A 8 -0.99 2.28 -12.67
N ASN A 9 -2.29 2.56 -12.56
CA ASN A 9 -2.80 3.91 -12.33
C ASN A 9 -2.36 4.50 -10.98
N LEU A 10 -2.11 3.67 -9.96
CA LEU A 10 -1.53 4.14 -8.70
C LEU A 10 -0.14 4.77 -8.90
N PHE A 11 0.59 4.34 -9.94
CA PHE A 11 1.92 4.80 -10.29
C PHE A 11 1.92 5.75 -11.52
N ILE A 12 0.78 6.34 -11.87
CA ILE A 12 0.68 7.19 -13.07
C ILE A 12 1.59 8.42 -12.98
N ASP A 13 1.74 8.99 -11.78
CA ASP A 13 2.61 10.13 -11.49
C ASP A 13 3.95 9.70 -10.84
N ALA A 14 4.31 8.42 -10.98
CA ALA A 14 5.53 7.90 -10.38
C ALA A 14 6.78 8.40 -11.09
N VAL A 15 7.87 8.52 -10.34
CA VAL A 15 9.20 8.75 -10.89
C VAL A 15 9.90 7.40 -11.03
N CYS A 16 10.42 7.10 -12.22
CA CYS A 16 11.33 5.97 -12.39
C CYS A 16 12.69 6.32 -11.79
N VAL A 17 13.12 5.57 -10.79
CA VAL A 17 14.32 5.85 -9.99
C VAL A 17 15.47 4.87 -10.26
N GLY A 18 15.22 3.81 -11.02
CA GLY A 18 16.25 2.83 -11.36
C GLY A 18 15.68 1.47 -11.78
N GLU A 19 16.56 0.49 -11.77
CA GLU A 19 16.28 -0.91 -12.14
C GLU A 19 16.89 -1.84 -11.10
N GLU A 20 16.22 -2.96 -10.81
CA GLU A 20 16.67 -3.99 -9.86
C GLU A 20 16.14 -5.36 -10.27
N THR A 21 16.92 -6.42 -10.02
CA THR A 21 16.45 -7.79 -10.19
C THR A 21 15.77 -8.27 -8.91
N VAL A 22 14.46 -8.53 -8.97
CA VAL A 22 13.66 -9.07 -7.87
C VAL A 22 13.16 -10.46 -8.25
N ASN A 23 13.42 -11.47 -7.42
CA ASN A 23 13.01 -12.86 -7.67
C ASN A 23 13.38 -13.39 -9.07
N LYS A 24 14.58 -13.04 -9.56
CA LYS A 24 15.09 -13.38 -10.90
C LYS A 24 14.36 -12.70 -12.07
N GLU A 25 13.58 -11.66 -11.80
CA GLU A 25 12.93 -10.83 -12.80
C GLU A 25 13.51 -9.41 -12.75
N ASP A 26 14.01 -8.92 -13.88
CA ASP A 26 14.48 -7.54 -13.99
C ASP A 26 13.30 -6.58 -13.96
N CYS A 27 13.35 -5.59 -13.07
CA CYS A 27 12.24 -4.68 -12.79
C CYS A 27 12.64 -3.21 -12.94
N PHE A 28 11.71 -2.36 -13.39
CA PHE A 28 11.77 -0.91 -13.20
C PHE A 28 11.28 -0.57 -11.78
N LEU A 29 11.98 0.34 -11.11
CA LEU A 29 11.60 0.85 -9.81
C LEU A 29 10.87 2.17 -9.98
N LEU A 30 9.57 2.16 -9.69
CA LEU A 30 8.72 3.34 -9.73
C LEU A 30 8.43 3.80 -8.30
N LYS A 31 8.68 5.07 -8.02
CA LYS A 31 8.45 5.69 -6.71
C LYS A 31 7.34 6.72 -6.79
N VAL A 32 6.40 6.65 -5.86
CA VAL A 32 5.36 7.66 -5.65
C VAL A 32 5.55 8.27 -4.27
N GLU A 33 5.63 9.59 -4.21
CA GLU A 33 5.56 10.34 -2.96
C GLU A 33 4.22 11.06 -2.89
N THR A 34 3.49 10.85 -1.80
CA THR A 34 2.20 11.52 -1.63
C THR A 34 2.40 13.02 -1.45
N ALA A 35 1.69 13.82 -2.23
CA ALA A 35 1.78 15.27 -2.16
C ALA A 35 1.41 15.80 -0.78
N HIS A 36 2.14 16.83 -0.33
CA HIS A 36 2.00 17.39 1.02
C HIS A 36 0.57 17.83 1.38
N TYR A 37 -0.17 18.41 0.44
CA TYR A 37 -1.55 18.85 0.70
C TYR A 37 -2.51 17.66 0.98
N ILE A 38 -2.27 16.50 0.36
CA ILE A 38 -3.01 15.26 0.62
C ILE A 38 -2.67 14.73 2.02
N LEU A 39 -1.39 14.77 2.40
CA LEU A 39 -0.95 14.38 3.74
C LEU A 39 -1.60 15.26 4.81
N GLN A 40 -1.62 16.58 4.60
CA GLN A 40 -2.22 17.54 5.51
C GLN A 40 -3.73 17.33 5.69
N ALA A 41 -4.45 16.96 4.63
CA ALA A 41 -5.87 16.67 4.71
C ALA A 41 -6.20 15.45 5.60
N GLN A 42 -5.21 14.60 5.90
CA GLN A 42 -5.35 13.43 6.79
C GLN A 42 -4.97 13.72 8.24
N ASN A 43 -4.49 14.94 8.54
CA ASN A 43 -4.08 15.29 9.90
C ASN A 43 -5.29 15.42 10.82
N THR A 44 -5.07 15.07 12.09
CA THR A 44 -6.06 15.29 13.16
C THR A 44 -5.47 16.24 14.21
N SER A 45 -6.23 16.54 15.26
CA SER A 45 -5.71 17.39 16.35
C SER A 45 -4.47 16.82 17.04
N ASN A 46 -4.28 15.50 16.98
CA ASN A 46 -3.24 14.79 17.75
C ASN A 46 -2.26 14.01 16.85
N SER A 47 -2.45 14.02 15.52
CA SER A 47 -1.63 13.26 14.58
C SER A 47 -1.37 14.04 13.29
N GLU A 48 -0.16 13.88 12.78
CA GLU A 48 0.29 14.46 11.53
C GLU A 48 0.99 13.41 10.67
N THR A 49 0.56 13.26 9.42
CA THR A 49 1.27 12.39 8.48
C THR A 49 2.43 13.15 7.86
N LEU A 50 3.66 12.75 8.17
CA LEU A 50 4.88 13.43 7.71
C LEU A 50 5.33 12.96 6.33
N ARG A 51 5.15 11.68 6.03
CA ARG A 51 5.56 11.08 4.77
C ARG A 51 4.71 9.87 4.45
N HIS A 52 4.40 9.72 3.17
CA HIS A 52 3.85 8.49 2.63
C HIS A 52 4.50 8.24 1.26
N THR A 53 5.20 7.12 1.15
CA THR A 53 6.00 6.77 -0.03
C THR A 53 5.68 5.34 -0.42
N MET A 54 5.34 5.14 -1.68
CA MET A 54 5.07 3.83 -2.26
C MET A 54 6.10 3.53 -3.34
N TRP A 55 6.49 2.27 -3.45
CA TRP A 55 7.38 1.74 -4.47
C TRP A 55 6.73 0.58 -5.19
N GLY A 56 6.88 0.57 -6.51
CA GLY A 56 6.39 -0.48 -7.37
C GLY A 56 7.52 -1.02 -8.22
N TYR A 57 7.71 -2.33 -8.18
CA TYR A 57 8.72 -3.04 -8.94
C TYR A 57 8.02 -3.74 -10.10
N PHE A 58 8.13 -3.17 -11.29
CA PHE A 58 7.42 -3.65 -12.47
C PHE A 58 8.36 -4.42 -13.39
N SER A 59 8.03 -5.68 -13.68
CA SER A 59 8.78 -6.54 -14.60
C SER A 59 8.99 -5.81 -15.93
N GLN A 60 10.25 -5.68 -16.36
CA GLN A 60 10.60 -5.05 -17.64
C GLN A 60 10.03 -5.85 -18.82
N ARG A 61 9.92 -7.18 -18.66
CA ARG A 61 9.43 -8.10 -19.68
C ARG A 61 7.91 -8.09 -19.83
N THR A 62 7.17 -7.94 -18.73
CA THR A 62 5.70 -8.14 -18.72
C THR A 62 4.89 -6.90 -18.34
N GLY A 63 5.53 -5.90 -17.75
CA GLY A 63 4.87 -4.71 -17.17
C GLY A 63 4.03 -5.01 -15.93
N LEU A 64 4.08 -6.23 -15.38
CA LEU A 64 3.33 -6.62 -14.19
C LEU A 64 4.11 -6.28 -12.92
N LEU A 65 3.38 -5.95 -11.85
CA LEU A 65 3.95 -5.66 -10.54
C LEU A 65 4.45 -6.97 -9.90
N VAL A 66 5.73 -7.02 -9.56
CA VAL A 66 6.42 -8.16 -8.92
C VAL A 66 6.53 -7.95 -7.41
N LYS A 67 6.79 -6.72 -6.99
CA LYS A 67 6.92 -6.32 -5.59
C LYS A 67 6.31 -4.94 -5.38
N PHE A 68 5.69 -4.74 -4.23
CA PHE A 68 5.15 -3.47 -3.76
C PHE A 68 5.74 -3.15 -2.40
N GLU A 69 6.11 -1.89 -2.18
CA GLU A 69 6.43 -1.39 -0.86
C GLU A 69 5.61 -0.14 -0.55
N ASP A 70 5.21 0.02 0.69
CA ASP A 70 4.56 1.22 1.21
C ASP A 70 5.18 1.58 2.56
N THR A 71 5.49 2.86 2.76
CA THR A 71 5.94 3.40 4.03
C THR A 71 5.16 4.65 4.37
N LYS A 72 4.51 4.64 5.55
CA LYS A 72 3.79 5.78 6.11
C LYS A 72 4.34 6.16 7.47
N LEU A 73 4.82 7.39 7.58
CA LEU A 73 5.33 7.98 8.82
C LEU A 73 4.32 8.99 9.37
N VAL A 74 3.89 8.75 10.61
CA VAL A 74 2.96 9.59 11.36
C VAL A 74 3.63 10.06 12.64
N ARG A 75 3.55 11.36 12.91
CA ARG A 75 3.90 11.97 14.18
C ARG A 75 2.64 12.11 15.04
N LEU A 76 2.70 11.64 16.27
CA LEU A 76 1.69 11.91 17.29
C LEU A 76 2.18 13.03 18.21
N GLN A 77 1.31 14.02 18.43
CA GLN A 77 1.54 15.12 19.37
C GLN A 77 0.51 15.01 20.50
N PRO A 78 0.84 14.35 21.62
CA PRO A 78 -0.09 14.18 22.73
C PRO A 78 -0.37 15.49 23.49
N SER A 79 0.51 16.50 23.40
CA SER A 79 0.34 17.85 23.98
C SER A 79 1.38 18.83 23.42
N LYS A 80 1.33 20.12 23.79
CA LYS A 80 2.27 21.18 23.37
C LYS A 80 3.72 21.01 23.89
N GLU A 81 4.05 19.89 24.53
CA GLU A 81 5.40 19.59 25.02
C GLU A 81 6.29 18.98 23.94
N LYS A 82 7.61 19.18 24.08
CA LYS A 82 8.65 18.98 23.06
C LYS A 82 8.87 17.55 22.57
N ASP A 83 8.23 16.55 23.19
CA ASP A 83 8.53 15.15 22.91
C ASP A 83 7.47 14.52 22.00
N SER A 84 7.86 14.31 20.74
CA SER A 84 7.03 13.67 19.73
C SER A 84 7.20 12.15 19.74
N ILE A 85 6.09 11.43 19.55
CA ILE A 85 6.09 9.98 19.29
C ILE A 85 5.89 9.79 17.79
N PHE A 86 6.65 8.88 17.20
CA PHE A 86 6.55 8.54 15.78
C PHE A 86 6.04 7.12 15.62
N TRP A 87 5.17 6.96 14.64
CA TRP A 87 4.70 5.67 14.15
C TRP A 87 5.05 5.56 12.68
N GLU A 88 5.83 4.54 12.33
CA GLU A 88 6.17 4.22 10.97
C GLU A 88 5.59 2.85 10.63
N THR A 89 4.72 2.81 9.63
CA THR A 89 4.21 1.56 9.07
C THR A 89 4.96 1.30 7.78
N THR A 90 5.63 0.15 7.69
CA THR A 90 6.19 -0.36 6.44
C THR A 90 5.41 -1.60 6.02
N MET A 91 5.12 -1.71 4.74
CA MET A 91 4.50 -2.88 4.13
C MET A 91 5.32 -3.27 2.92
N GLU A 92 5.64 -4.55 2.81
CA GLU A 92 6.28 -5.15 1.64
C GLU A 92 5.39 -6.29 1.15
N SER A 93 5.06 -6.33 -0.13
CA SER A 93 4.29 -7.42 -0.74
C SER A 93 4.99 -7.94 -1.98
N VAL A 94 5.21 -9.26 -2.03
CA VAL A 94 5.62 -9.97 -3.25
C VAL A 94 4.37 -10.55 -3.90
N ILE A 95 4.24 -10.36 -5.21
CA ILE A 95 3.08 -10.73 -5.99
C ILE A 95 3.44 -11.82 -6.99
N GLU A 96 2.69 -12.92 -6.98
CA GLU A 96 3.01 -14.13 -7.72
C GLU A 96 1.77 -14.72 -8.41
N ASP A 97 2.00 -15.77 -9.21
CA ASP A 97 0.95 -16.58 -9.83
C ASP A 97 -0.04 -15.75 -10.65
N TYR A 98 0.49 -14.92 -11.55
CA TYR A 98 -0.35 -14.20 -12.51
C TYR A 98 -0.98 -15.17 -13.51
N ARG A 99 -2.31 -15.31 -13.45
CA ARG A 99 -3.11 -16.13 -14.37
C ARG A 99 -3.97 -15.26 -15.24
N CYS A 100 -4.26 -15.75 -16.44
CA CYS A 100 -5.15 -15.06 -17.37
C CYS A 100 -6.61 -15.39 -17.00
N VAL A 101 -7.40 -14.36 -16.70
CA VAL A 101 -8.84 -14.42 -16.45
C VAL A 101 -9.48 -13.41 -17.38
N ASP A 102 -10.33 -13.87 -18.30
CA ASP A 102 -10.95 -13.04 -19.37
C ASP A 102 -9.96 -12.15 -20.14
N GLY A 103 -8.76 -12.67 -20.43
CA GLY A 103 -7.72 -11.94 -21.16
C GLY A 103 -6.91 -10.96 -20.31
N ILE A 104 -7.18 -10.86 -19.01
CA ILE A 104 -6.48 -9.99 -18.06
C ILE A 104 -5.61 -10.85 -17.14
N LYS A 105 -4.33 -10.47 -16.96
CA LYS A 105 -3.43 -11.18 -16.04
C LYS A 105 -3.66 -10.71 -14.61
N ILE A 106 -4.21 -11.57 -13.75
CA ILE A 106 -4.51 -11.28 -12.33
C ILE A 106 -3.60 -12.13 -11.44
N ALA A 107 -2.99 -11.52 -10.43
CA ALA A 107 -2.21 -12.24 -9.42
C ALA A 107 -3.12 -13.10 -8.54
N HIS A 108 -2.77 -14.36 -8.35
CA HIS A 108 -3.54 -15.31 -7.54
C HIS A 108 -2.90 -15.65 -6.21
N CYS A 109 -1.65 -15.23 -5.96
CA CYS A 109 -1.09 -15.33 -4.62
C CYS A 109 -0.01 -14.28 -4.38
N GLY A 110 0.38 -14.19 -3.11
CA GLY A 110 1.50 -13.38 -2.70
C GLY A 110 1.79 -13.52 -1.22
N LYS A 111 2.85 -12.84 -0.80
CA LYS A 111 3.24 -12.75 0.60
C LYS A 111 3.41 -11.28 0.96
N THR A 112 2.80 -10.87 2.06
CA THR A 112 2.87 -9.52 2.58
C THR A 112 3.48 -9.54 3.98
N VAL A 113 4.43 -8.64 4.22
CA VAL A 113 5.02 -8.39 5.54
C VAL A 113 4.72 -6.95 5.89
N THR A 114 4.05 -6.74 7.03
CA THR A 114 3.80 -5.41 7.58
C THR A 114 4.56 -5.26 8.89
N ILE A 115 5.28 -4.16 9.05
CA ILE A 115 5.95 -3.81 10.28
C ILE A 115 5.47 -2.45 10.76
N LEU A 116 5.05 -2.38 12.02
CA LEU A 116 4.68 -1.15 12.69
C LEU A 116 5.77 -0.82 13.70
N TYR A 117 6.50 0.26 13.47
CA TYR A 117 7.50 0.80 14.37
C TYR A 117 6.93 1.97 15.15
N ARG A 118 7.14 1.96 16.46
CA ARG A 118 6.92 3.10 17.34
C ARG A 118 8.25 3.51 17.94
N TYR A 119 8.65 4.76 17.71
CA TYR A 119 9.88 5.32 18.26
C TYR A 119 9.69 6.77 18.71
N GLY A 120 10.66 7.29 19.47
CA GLY A 120 10.52 8.57 20.18
C GLY A 120 10.06 8.39 21.63
N MET A 121 10.47 9.32 22.50
CA MET A 121 10.51 9.14 23.96
C MET A 121 11.33 7.90 24.40
N ALA A 122 11.22 7.49 25.67
CA ALA A 122 12.08 6.50 26.31
C ALA A 122 11.93 5.03 25.82
N HIS A 123 11.00 4.71 24.92
CA HIS A 123 10.72 3.33 24.52
C HIS A 123 10.46 3.18 23.03
N ASN A 124 11.25 2.29 22.40
CA ASN A 124 11.03 1.82 21.04
C ASN A 124 10.31 0.47 21.08
N LYS A 125 9.30 0.29 20.23
CA LYS A 125 8.58 -0.97 20.06
C LYS A 125 8.32 -1.22 18.59
N HIS A 126 8.31 -2.49 18.19
CA HIS A 126 7.86 -2.86 16.85
C HIS A 126 6.93 -4.07 16.93
N TRP A 127 6.05 -4.16 15.94
CA TRP A 127 5.19 -5.30 15.69
C TRP A 127 5.37 -5.72 14.25
N LYS A 128 5.39 -7.02 13.99
CA LYS A 128 5.53 -7.58 12.65
C LYS A 128 4.41 -8.58 12.42
N THR A 129 3.77 -8.48 11.25
CA THR A 129 2.78 -9.43 10.77
C THR A 129 3.20 -9.92 9.40
N GLU A 130 3.10 -11.23 9.18
CA GLU A 130 3.32 -11.85 7.88
C GLU A 130 2.02 -12.51 7.43
N GLU A 131 1.63 -12.27 6.20
CA GLU A 131 0.43 -12.83 5.56
C GLU A 131 0.84 -13.50 4.26
N THR A 132 0.33 -14.71 4.03
CA THR A 132 0.36 -15.35 2.72
C THR A 132 -1.07 -15.43 2.24
N TRP A 133 -1.36 -14.84 1.09
CA TRP A 133 -2.70 -14.82 0.52
C TRP A 133 -2.75 -15.65 -0.76
N ARG A 134 -3.91 -16.26 -1.00
CA ARG A 134 -4.23 -17.02 -2.21
C ARG A 134 -5.65 -16.73 -2.63
N ILE A 135 -5.86 -16.66 -3.94
CA ILE A 135 -7.14 -16.44 -4.58
C ILE A 135 -7.40 -17.65 -5.46
N GLU A 136 -8.52 -18.32 -5.20
CA GLU A 136 -8.92 -19.50 -5.96
C GLU A 136 -9.66 -19.11 -7.24
N GLU A 137 -10.60 -18.19 -7.12
CA GLU A 137 -11.53 -17.83 -8.19
C GLU A 137 -11.60 -16.31 -8.34
N VAL A 138 -11.61 -15.87 -9.60
CA VAL A 138 -11.76 -14.47 -10.00
C VAL A 138 -12.77 -14.45 -11.13
N ASP A 139 -13.82 -13.65 -10.97
CA ASP A 139 -14.83 -13.41 -11.99
C ASP A 139 -15.02 -11.91 -12.20
N PHE A 140 -15.31 -11.54 -13.45
CA PHE A 140 -15.65 -10.17 -13.83
C PHE A 140 -17.14 -10.02 -14.11
N ASN A 141 -17.68 -8.83 -13.86
CA ASN A 141 -19.05 -8.47 -14.20
C ASN A 141 -20.10 -9.45 -13.64
N ILE A 142 -19.92 -9.87 -12.38
CA ILE A 142 -20.80 -10.82 -11.71
C ILE A 142 -22.23 -10.29 -11.71
N CYS A 143 -23.12 -11.04 -12.36
CA CYS A 143 -24.55 -10.70 -12.43
C CYS A 143 -25.18 -10.81 -11.05
N GLY A 144 -25.95 -9.79 -10.64
CA GLY A 144 -26.66 -9.78 -9.36
C GLY A 144 -25.95 -9.03 -8.22
N LEU A 145 -24.75 -8.49 -8.43
CA LEU A 145 -24.17 -7.49 -7.53
C LEU A 145 -24.85 -6.13 -7.73
N SER A 146 -25.50 -5.59 -6.69
CA SER A 146 -26.06 -4.23 -6.69
C SER A 146 -25.14 -3.23 -5.99
N MET A 147 -25.44 -1.94 -6.13
CA MET A 147 -24.72 -0.88 -5.39
C MET A 147 -24.88 -0.99 -3.87
N ASP A 148 -25.88 -1.73 -3.39
CA ASP A 148 -26.10 -1.95 -1.96
C ASP A 148 -25.02 -2.85 -1.35
N CYS A 149 -24.24 -3.58 -2.17
CA CYS A 149 -23.08 -4.34 -1.72
C CYS A 149 -21.84 -3.44 -1.46
N PHE A 150 -21.89 -2.17 -1.84
CA PHE A 150 -20.76 -1.23 -1.80
C PHE A 150 -21.06 0.03 -0.99
N LEU A 151 -21.91 -0.09 0.03
CA LEU A 151 -22.25 1.04 0.89
C LEU A 151 -21.01 1.48 1.70
N PRO A 152 -20.78 2.80 1.86
CA PRO A 152 -19.73 3.31 2.72
C PRO A 152 -20.00 2.93 4.19
N PRO A 153 -18.97 2.94 5.05
CA PRO A 153 -19.18 2.86 6.50
C PRO A 153 -20.21 3.91 6.92
N SER A 154 -21.19 3.53 7.74
CA SER A 154 -22.20 4.45 8.25
C SER A 154 -21.51 5.62 8.97
N ASP A 155 -21.84 6.86 8.58
CA ASP A 155 -21.31 8.07 9.21
C ASP A 155 -21.49 7.95 10.73
N GLN A 156 -20.37 7.97 11.47
CA GLN A 156 -20.43 8.02 12.92
C GLN A 156 -20.95 9.40 13.32
N VAL A 157 -22.24 9.47 13.65
CA VAL A 157 -22.83 10.63 14.31
C VAL A 157 -22.18 10.73 15.69
N VAL A 158 -21.23 11.65 15.83
CA VAL A 158 -20.66 12.01 17.13
C VAL A 158 -21.75 12.77 17.90
N HIS A 159 -22.36 12.08 18.87
CA HIS A 159 -23.23 12.69 19.88
C HIS A 159 -22.41 13.41 20.95
#